data_AF-A0A350CTT1-F1
#
_entry.id   AF-A0A350CTT1-F1
#
_cell.length_a   1.000
_cell.length_b   1.000
_cell.length_c   1.000
_cell.angle_alpha   90.00
_cell.angle_beta   90.00
_cell.angle_gamma   90.00
#
_symmetry.space_group_name_H-M   'P 1'
#
loop_
_entity.id
_entity.type
_entity.pdbx_description
1 polymer ?
#
loop_
_entity_poly.entity_id
_entity_poly.type
_entity_poly.pdbx_seq_one_letter_code
_entity_poly.pdbx_strand_id
1 'polypeptide(L)'
;GDVRGAVQTLLEALHMAPGNLQVMIAVAGGILRQIAELGWDHPLGELCFAQLENIRAVDAQHPRLGPLTEEYMGLRRKYGIST
;
A
#
# COMPACT_ATOMS: atom_id res chain seq x y z
N GLY A 1 -5.59 17.23 4.51
CA GLY A 1 -4.25 17.31 3.88
C GLY A 1 -4.29 16.46 2.64
N ASP A 2 -3.62 16.87 1.57
CA ASP A 2 -3.73 16.21 0.26
C ASP A 2 -3.09 14.80 0.28
N VAL A 3 -3.92 13.77 0.51
CA VAL A 3 -3.49 12.37 0.53
C VAL A 3 -3.01 11.90 -0.85
N ARG A 4 -3.41 12.56 -1.95
CA ARG A 4 -2.94 12.28 -3.31
C ARG A 4 -1.52 12.74 -3.50
N GLY A 5 -1.24 13.99 -3.13
CA GLY A 5 0.13 14.53 -3.14
C GLY A 5 1.10 13.68 -2.29
N ALA A 6 0.66 13.23 -1.11
CA ALA A 6 1.49 12.37 -0.25
C ALA A 6 1.84 11.03 -0.91
N VAL A 7 0.86 10.34 -1.52
CA VAL A 7 1.12 9.08 -2.24
C VAL A 7 2.05 9.29 -3.43
N GLN A 8 1.91 10.42 -4.15
CA GLN A 8 2.82 10.75 -5.26
C GLN A 8 4.27 10.89 -4.79
N THR A 9 4.52 11.60 -3.70
CA THR A 9 5.87 11.74 -3.12
C THR A 9 6.45 10.40 -2.67
N LEU A 10 5.61 9.52 -2.10
CA LEU A 10 6.05 8.18 -1.71
C LEU A 10 6.40 7.30 -2.93
N LEU A 11 5.66 7.45 -4.03
CA LEU A 11 5.95 6.75 -5.28
C LEU A 11 7.26 7.22 -5.91
N GLU A 12 7.55 8.52 -5.85
CA GLU A 12 8.86 9.06 -6.28
C GLU A 12 10.00 8.51 -5.43
N ALA A 13 9.82 8.45 -4.11
CA ALA A 13 10.80 7.85 -3.21
C ALA A 13 11.03 6.36 -3.52
N LEU A 14 9.96 5.62 -3.86
CA LEU A 14 10.07 4.22 -4.27
C LEU A 14 10.83 4.07 -5.59
N HIS A 15 10.62 4.97 -6.54
CA HIS A 15 11.39 4.99 -7.78
C HIS A 15 12.88 5.23 -7.54
N MET A 16 13.23 6.11 -6.58
CA MET A 16 14.62 6.38 -6.20
C MET A 16 15.26 5.24 -5.40
N ALA A 17 14.47 4.49 -4.64
CA ALA A 17 14.95 3.43 -3.74
C ALA A 17 14.05 2.18 -3.79
N PRO A 18 14.01 1.45 -4.92
CA PRO A 18 13.02 0.38 -5.15
C PRO A 18 13.21 -0.85 -4.27
N GLY A 19 14.37 -1.03 -3.63
CA GLY A 19 14.64 -2.11 -2.68
C GLY A 19 14.52 -1.69 -1.21
N ASN A 20 14.16 -0.44 -0.92
CA ASN A 20 14.10 0.04 0.45
C ASN A 20 12.78 -0.36 1.12
N LEU A 21 12.88 -1.30 2.07
CA LEU A 21 11.75 -1.84 2.80
C LEU A 21 10.91 -0.77 3.51
N GLN A 22 11.54 0.26 4.10
CA GLN A 22 10.82 1.34 4.77
C GLN A 22 9.98 2.17 3.78
N VAL A 23 10.52 2.39 2.57
CA VAL A 23 9.81 3.11 1.51
C VAL A 23 8.63 2.29 1.00
N MET A 24 8.79 0.97 0.79
CA MET A 24 7.68 0.08 0.41
C MET A 24 6.55 0.11 1.45
N ILE A 25 6.88 0.03 2.74
CA ILE A 25 5.92 0.10 3.84
C ILE A 25 5.18 1.44 3.85
N ALA A 26 5.91 2.54 3.66
CA ALA A 26 5.33 3.87 3.61
C ALA A 26 4.37 4.03 2.42
N VAL A 27 4.76 3.54 1.23
CA VAL A 27 3.90 3.52 0.03
C VAL A 27 2.62 2.72 0.28
N ALA A 28 2.73 1.48 0.77
CA ALA A 28 1.56 0.64 1.04
C ALA A 28 0.60 1.34 2.03
N GLY A 29 1.12 1.86 3.15
CA GLY A 29 0.31 2.60 4.12
C GLY A 29 -0.33 3.88 3.56
N GLY A 30 0.41 4.62 2.73
CA GLY A 30 -0.10 5.83 2.07
C GLY A 30 -1.25 5.52 1.11
N ILE A 31 -1.12 4.45 0.32
CA ILE A 31 -2.17 4.01 -0.60
C ILE A 31 -3.41 3.54 0.17
N LEU A 32 -3.24 2.71 1.20
CA LEU A 32 -4.37 2.23 2.02
C LEU A 32 -5.14 3.39 2.64
N ARG A 33 -4.43 4.38 3.18
CA ARG A 33 -5.04 5.61 3.68
C ARG A 33 -5.81 6.36 2.61
N GLN A 34 -5.25 6.50 1.41
CA GLN A 34 -5.93 7.16 0.30
C GLN A 34 -7.23 6.42 -0.09
N ILE A 35 -7.18 5.10 -0.19
CA ILE A 35 -8.36 4.27 -0.51
C ILE A 35 -9.41 4.36 0.62
N ALA A 36 -8.96 4.41 1.88
CA ALA A 36 -9.84 4.57 3.03
C ALA A 36 -10.58 5.92 3.01
N GLU A 37 -9.91 7.00 2.60
CA GLU A 37 -10.44 8.37 2.55
C GLU A 37 -11.26 8.66 1.27
N LEU A 38 -10.81 8.19 0.10
CA LEU A 38 -11.34 8.61 -1.21
C LEU A 38 -12.17 7.56 -1.94
N GLY A 39 -12.18 6.31 -1.44
CA GLY A 39 -12.82 5.19 -2.11
C GLY A 39 -11.84 4.28 -2.85
N TRP A 40 -12.34 3.13 -3.28
CA TRP A 40 -11.53 2.17 -4.01
C TRP A 40 -11.14 2.69 -5.40
N ASP A 41 -9.85 2.68 -5.67
CA ASP A 41 -9.24 2.90 -6.97
C ASP A 41 -8.48 1.63 -7.36
N HIS A 42 -8.83 1.06 -8.51
CA HIS A 42 -8.30 -0.25 -8.92
C HIS A 42 -6.78 -0.22 -9.15
N PRO A 43 -6.21 0.74 -9.91
CA PRO A 43 -4.76 0.89 -10.03
C PRO A 43 -4.02 1.00 -8.70
N LEU A 44 -4.53 1.79 -7.75
CA LEU A 44 -3.94 1.89 -6.42
C LEU A 44 -4.05 0.59 -5.64
N GLY A 45 -5.17 -0.12 -5.76
CA GLY A 45 -5.37 -1.44 -5.15
C GLY A 45 -4.36 -2.48 -5.66
N GLU A 46 -4.09 -2.51 -6.96
CA GLU A 46 -3.09 -3.41 -7.55
C GLU A 46 -1.67 -3.04 -7.12
N LEU A 47 -1.34 -1.74 -7.13
CA LEU A 47 -0.05 -1.24 -6.68
C LEU A 47 0.20 -1.58 -5.21
N CYS A 48 -0.79 -1.38 -4.34
CA CYS A 48 -0.70 -1.74 -2.93
C CYS A 48 -0.44 -3.24 -2.77
N PHE A 49 -1.17 -4.08 -3.49
CA PHE A 49 -0.96 -5.53 -3.46
C PHE A 49 0.46 -5.90 -3.87
N ALA A 50 0.97 -5.36 -4.98
CA ALA A 50 2.34 -5.60 -5.42
C ALA A 50 3.38 -5.19 -4.36
N GLN A 51 3.15 -4.08 -3.64
CA GLN A 51 4.05 -3.70 -2.53
C GLN A 51 3.98 -4.67 -1.35
N LEU A 52 2.81 -5.20 -1.01
CA LEU A 52 2.69 -6.25 0.03
C LEU A 52 3.46 -7.52 -0.36
N GLU A 53 3.38 -7.93 -1.63
CA GLU A 53 4.15 -9.05 -2.16
C GLU A 53 5.66 -8.79 -2.09
N ASN A 54 6.10 -7.58 -2.48
CA ASN A 54 7.52 -7.19 -2.41
C ASN A 54 8.04 -7.15 -0.96
N ILE A 55 7.27 -6.58 -0.04
CA ILE A 55 7.60 -6.57 1.40
C ILE A 55 7.74 -8.01 1.89
N ARG A 56 6.80 -8.90 1.55
CA ARG A 56 6.86 -10.31 1.96
C ARG A 56 8.06 -11.05 1.38
N ALA A 57 8.47 -10.73 0.14
CA ALA A 57 9.65 -11.30 -0.48
C ALA A 57 10.96 -10.86 0.21
N VAL A 58 11.00 -9.64 0.73
CA VAL A 58 12.17 -9.08 1.44
C VAL A 58 12.22 -9.55 2.90
N ASP A 59 11.10 -9.44 3.62
CA ASP A 59 10.97 -9.83 5.03
C ASP A 59 9.53 -10.27 5.33
N ALA A 60 9.29 -11.58 5.23
CA ALA A 60 7.98 -12.19 5.50
C ALA A 60 7.54 -12.09 6.97
N GLN A 61 8.47 -11.83 7.90
CA GLN A 61 8.17 -11.70 9.33
C GLN A 61 8.09 -10.24 9.78
N HIS A 62 8.15 -9.29 8.83
CA HIS A 62 8.14 -7.88 9.14
C HIS A 62 6.87 -7.49 9.93
N PRO A 63 6.98 -6.81 11.08
CA PRO A 63 5.84 -6.54 11.98
C PRO A 63 4.73 -5.68 11.35
N ARG A 64 5.03 -4.93 10.28
CA ARG A 64 4.03 -4.14 9.54
C ARG A 64 3.28 -4.93 8.46
N LEU A 65 3.80 -6.07 8.00
CA LEU A 65 3.23 -6.80 6.87
C LEU A 65 1.84 -7.35 7.19
N GLY A 66 1.67 -7.98 8.36
CA GLY A 66 0.38 -8.50 8.81
C GLY A 66 -0.71 -7.41 8.87
N PRO A 67 -0.52 -6.34 9.65
CA PRO A 67 -1.48 -5.25 9.74
C PRO A 67 -1.84 -4.59 8.39
N LEU A 68 -0.85 -4.36 7.51
CA LEU A 68 -1.10 -3.79 6.19
C LEU A 68 -1.91 -4.73 5.29
N THR A 69 -1.66 -6.04 5.37
CA THR A 69 -2.40 -7.06 4.62
C THR A 69 -3.85 -7.15 5.11
N GLU A 70 -4.05 -7.13 6.43
CA GLU A 70 -5.39 -7.12 7.03
C GLU A 70 -6.20 -5.89 6.62
N GLU A 71 -5.58 -4.70 6.66
CA GLU A 71 -6.20 -3.44 6.23
C GLU A 71 -6.57 -3.47 4.75
N TYR A 72 -5.65 -3.94 3.88
CA TYR A 72 -5.91 -4.12 2.46
C TYR A 72 -7.14 -5.01 2.21
N MET A 73 -7.19 -6.17 2.86
CA MET A 73 -8.32 -7.10 2.76
C MET A 73 -9.61 -6.49 3.34
N GLY A 74 -9.52 -5.69 4.39
CA GLY A 74 -10.63 -4.93 4.95
C GLY A 74 -11.22 -3.92 3.96
N LEU A 75 -10.38 -3.13 3.29
CA LEU A 75 -10.81 -2.15 2.28
C LEU A 75 -11.42 -2.83 1.04
N ARG A 76 -10.84 -3.95 0.59
CA ARG A 76 -11.43 -4.75 -0.50
C ARG A 76 -12.86 -5.19 -0.19
N ARG A 77 -13.07 -5.76 1.01
CA ARG A 77 -14.42 -6.17 1.45
C ARG A 77 -15.36 -4.96 1.59
N LYS A 78 -14.89 -3.86 2.21
CA LYS A 78 -15.66 -2.62 2.40
C LYS A 78 -16.21 -2.08 1.08
N TYR A 79 -15.43 -2.15 0.01
CA TYR A 79 -15.80 -1.61 -1.31
C TYR A 79 -16.29 -2.68 -2.30
N GLY A 80 -16.59 -3.90 -1.84
CA GLY A 80 -17.17 -4.96 -2.67
C GLY A 80 -16.22 -5.56 -3.72
N ILE A 81 -14.91 -5.45 -3.52
CA ILE A 81 -13.88 -5.99 -4.41
C ILE A 81 -13.62 -7.44 -4.02
N SER A 82 -14.41 -8.33 -4.59
CA SER A 82 -14.19 -9.78 -4.48
C SER A 82 -12.93 -10.18 -5.26
N THR A 83 -12.17 -11.13 -4.71
CA THR A 83 -11.15 -11.89 -5.48
C THR A 83 -11.86 -13.03 -6.17
#